data_AF-A0A843JN31-F1
#
_entry.id   AF-A0A843JN31-F1
#
_cell.length_a   1.000
_cell.length_b   1.000
_cell.length_c   1.000
_cell.angle_alpha   90.00
_cell.angle_beta   90.00
_cell.angle_gamma   90.00
#
_symmetry.space_group_name_H-M   'P 1'
#
loop_
_entity.id
_entity.type
_entity.pdbx_description
1 polymer ?
#
loop_
_entity_poly.entity_id
_entity_poly.type
_entity_poly.pdbx_seq_one_letter_code
_entity_poly.pdbx_strand_id
1 'polypeptide(L)'
;MIYVTDLTEYLICPYKIYLKKIKCLPMPQTPEMLTGTLIHKIYEEVLSRERIIIEQRIQEDMEIDEIFKILYADSKRVIKNVVIRYREKLKDLEVNYLDLIKELQEELKEDELLKSIQIKKYISIYGKNENLYNNLFLMKDMEYQISSNELGLTGKIDKIEYDQDGNLYPVELKTGIFTNGIKKHEKLQVAAYALLLEKEKGINVPLGFLEYYQVNQRLTFLIKEEDKIEVLEILEKVKELLNTEKEPIKERKNICQRCGYNTICWSY
;
A
#
# COMPACT_ATOMS: atom_id res chain seq x y z
N MET A 1 -16.44 -13.06 6.14
CA MET A 1 -16.16 -12.27 4.92
C MET A 1 -14.81 -12.69 4.35
N ILE A 2 -14.66 -12.62 3.04
CA ILE A 2 -13.41 -12.84 2.31
C ILE A 2 -12.68 -11.50 2.22
N TYR A 3 -11.35 -11.51 2.38
CA TYR A 3 -10.52 -10.32 2.21
C TYR A 3 -10.07 -10.19 0.76
N VAL A 4 -9.90 -8.96 0.27
CA VAL A 4 -9.31 -8.71 -1.07
C VAL A 4 -7.94 -9.38 -1.22
N THR A 5 -7.14 -9.45 -0.15
CA THR A 5 -5.86 -10.17 -0.14
C THR A 5 -6.01 -11.68 -0.31
N ASP A 6 -7.16 -12.27 0.00
CA ASP A 6 -7.43 -13.67 -0.31
C ASP A 6 -7.59 -13.87 -1.83
N LEU A 7 -8.16 -12.91 -2.56
CA LEU A 7 -8.32 -13.03 -4.02
C LEU A 7 -6.93 -13.01 -4.70
N THR A 8 -6.05 -12.11 -4.25
CA THR A 8 -4.68 -12.03 -4.76
C THR A 8 -3.88 -13.28 -4.39
N GLU A 9 -4.01 -13.77 -3.15
CA GLU A 9 -3.38 -15.03 -2.72
C GLU A 9 -3.90 -16.23 -3.54
N TYR A 10 -5.19 -16.28 -3.87
CA TYR A 10 -5.79 -17.36 -4.65
C TYR A 10 -5.23 -17.37 -6.07
N LEU A 11 -5.18 -16.19 -6.70
CA LEU A 11 -4.64 -16.04 -8.04
C LEU A 11 -3.16 -16.47 -8.10
N ILE A 12 -2.39 -16.21 -7.05
CA ILE A 12 -0.99 -16.63 -6.95
C ILE A 12 -0.90 -18.16 -6.70
N CYS A 13 -1.58 -18.64 -5.66
CA CYS A 13 -1.53 -20.02 -5.20
C CYS A 13 -2.75 -20.37 -4.31
N PRO A 14 -3.75 -21.09 -4.82
CA PRO A 14 -4.90 -21.54 -4.02
C PRO A 14 -4.50 -22.40 -2.82
N TYR A 15 -3.46 -23.22 -2.97
CA TYR A 15 -2.93 -24.06 -1.88
C TYR A 15 -2.42 -23.22 -0.69
N LYS A 16 -1.93 -21.99 -0.93
CA LYS A 16 -1.55 -21.07 0.16
C LYS A 16 -2.75 -20.72 1.04
N ILE A 17 -3.90 -20.45 0.42
CA ILE A 17 -5.15 -20.18 1.16
C ILE A 17 -5.60 -21.41 1.92
N TYR A 18 -5.53 -22.58 1.28
CA TYR A 18 -5.85 -23.86 1.93
C TYR A 18 -5.06 -24.04 3.23
N LEU A 19 -3.74 -23.85 3.19
CA LEU A 19 -2.89 -23.95 4.38
C LEU A 19 -3.24 -22.91 5.47
N LYS A 20 -3.47 -21.65 5.05
CA LYS A 20 -3.69 -20.53 5.95
C LYS A 20 -5.08 -20.52 6.59
N LYS A 21 -6.13 -20.80 5.83
CA LYS A 21 -7.54 -20.62 6.24
C LYS A 21 -8.26 -21.90 6.60
N ILE A 22 -7.84 -23.04 6.04
CA ILE A 22 -8.52 -24.32 6.23
C ILE A 22 -7.71 -25.19 7.19
N LYS A 23 -6.39 -25.31 6.94
CA LYS A 23 -5.48 -25.97 7.89
C LYS A 23 -5.06 -25.08 9.07
N CYS A 24 -5.40 -23.79 9.03
CA CYS A 24 -5.10 -22.81 10.08
C CYS A 24 -3.62 -22.82 10.50
N LEU A 25 -2.70 -23.07 9.56
CA LEU A 25 -1.28 -23.08 9.85
C LEU A 25 -0.77 -21.65 10.06
N PRO A 26 0.11 -21.41 11.05
CA PRO A 26 0.70 -20.10 11.24
C PRO A 26 1.59 -19.76 10.04
N MET A 27 1.48 -18.52 9.55
CA MET A 27 2.35 -18.03 8.48
C MET A 27 3.73 -17.72 9.07
N PRO A 28 4.81 -18.37 8.60
CA PRO A 28 6.15 -18.01 9.05
C PRO A 28 6.48 -16.59 8.63
N GLN A 29 6.93 -15.77 9.58
CA GLN A 29 7.36 -14.40 9.30
C GLN A 29 8.77 -14.44 8.70
N THR A 30 8.94 -13.86 7.51
CA THR A 30 10.27 -13.69 6.91
C THR A 30 10.81 -12.28 7.15
N PRO A 31 12.14 -12.07 7.10
CA PRO A 31 12.73 -10.73 7.16
C PRO A 31 12.12 -9.76 6.15
N GLU A 32 11.90 -10.18 4.90
CA GLU A 32 11.34 -9.34 3.85
C GLU A 32 9.90 -8.90 4.14
N MET A 33 9.09 -9.80 4.71
CA MET A 33 7.72 -9.47 5.11
C MET A 33 7.70 -8.44 6.25
N LEU A 34 8.56 -8.61 7.25
CA LEU A 34 8.67 -7.67 8.36
C LEU A 34 9.14 -6.30 7.87
N THR A 35 10.20 -6.27 7.05
CA THR A 35 10.73 -5.05 6.46
C THR A 35 9.68 -4.35 5.59
N GLY A 36 8.99 -5.07 4.70
CA GLY A 36 7.91 -4.51 3.90
C GLY A 36 6.78 -3.92 4.74
N THR A 37 6.36 -4.61 5.80
CA THR A 37 5.34 -4.09 6.74
C THR A 37 5.80 -2.81 7.42
N LEU A 38 7.07 -2.76 7.82
CA LEU A 38 7.65 -1.59 8.49
C LEU A 38 7.75 -0.40 7.55
N ILE A 39 8.25 -0.59 6.32
CA ILE A 39 8.34 0.43 5.29
C ILE A 39 6.95 1.01 5.04
N HIS A 40 5.95 0.14 4.82
CA HIS A 40 4.57 0.54 4.60
C HIS A 40 4.04 1.41 5.74
N LYS A 41 4.23 0.99 7.01
CA LYS A 41 3.80 1.78 8.17
C LYS A 41 4.47 3.15 8.27
N ILE A 42 5.74 3.26 7.87
CA ILE A 42 6.46 4.54 7.85
C ILE A 42 5.85 5.47 6.82
N TYR A 43 5.66 5.02 5.58
CA TYR A 43 5.06 5.85 4.54
C TYR A 43 3.62 6.24 4.88
N GLU A 44 2.82 5.32 5.41
CA GLU A 44 1.48 5.63 5.92
C GLU A 44 1.51 6.76 6.97
N GLU A 45 2.39 6.63 7.97
CA GLU A 45 2.48 7.61 9.06
C GLU A 45 3.02 8.96 8.58
N VAL A 46 3.99 9.00 7.66
CA VAL A 46 4.46 10.24 7.02
C VAL A 46 3.35 10.92 6.24
N LEU A 47 2.68 10.19 5.34
CA LEU A 47 1.64 10.75 4.46
C LEU A 47 0.41 11.22 5.22
N SER A 48 0.02 10.53 6.30
CA SER A 48 -1.10 10.94 7.16
C SER A 48 -0.87 12.29 7.87
N ARG A 49 0.40 12.67 8.07
CA ARG A 49 0.80 13.89 8.79
C ARG A 49 1.14 15.04 7.85
N GLU A 50 1.39 14.74 6.58
CA GLU A 50 1.88 15.66 5.57
C GLU A 50 1.07 16.95 5.50
N ARG A 51 -0.26 16.82 5.34
CA ARG A 51 -1.17 17.96 5.25
C ARG A 51 -1.05 18.92 6.43
N ILE A 52 -1.14 18.36 7.65
CA ILE A 52 -1.11 19.14 8.89
C ILE A 52 0.23 19.86 9.03
N ILE A 53 1.34 19.22 8.67
CA ILE A 53 2.67 19.83 8.71
C ILE A 53 2.76 21.00 7.73
N ILE A 54 2.32 20.80 6.49
CA ILE A 54 2.38 21.82 5.43
C ILE A 54 1.52 23.03 5.82
N GLU A 55 0.27 22.79 6.25
CA GLU A 55 -0.66 23.87 6.57
C GLU A 55 -0.25 24.64 7.84
N GLN A 56 0.19 23.94 8.89
CA GLN A 56 0.40 24.56 10.20
C GLN A 56 1.83 25.06 10.45
N ARG A 57 2.85 24.43 9.85
CA ARG A 57 4.26 24.72 10.19
C ARG A 57 4.99 25.53 9.13
N ILE A 58 4.58 25.45 7.87
CA ILE A 58 5.25 26.19 6.80
C ILE A 58 4.76 27.63 6.79
N GLN A 59 5.67 28.60 6.75
CA GLN A 59 5.36 30.03 6.67
C GLN A 59 5.72 30.57 5.29
N GLU A 60 5.12 31.70 4.92
CA GLU A 60 5.24 32.29 3.58
C GLU A 60 6.65 32.80 3.28
N ASP A 61 7.35 33.30 4.30
CA ASP A 61 8.69 33.84 4.24
C ASP A 61 9.80 32.78 4.27
N MET A 62 9.47 31.52 4.55
CA MET A 62 10.47 30.44 4.65
C MET A 62 11.14 30.13 3.31
N GLU A 63 12.45 29.89 3.35
CA GLU A 63 13.22 29.41 2.20
C GLU A 63 13.12 27.89 2.03
N ILE A 64 13.52 27.40 0.85
CA ILE A 64 13.41 25.96 0.48
C ILE A 64 14.08 25.07 1.54
N ASP A 65 15.25 25.47 2.06
CA ASP A 65 15.99 24.68 3.03
C ASP A 65 15.29 24.63 4.40
N GLU A 66 14.56 25.67 4.79
CA GLU A 66 13.77 25.70 6.03
C GLU A 66 12.54 24.79 5.94
N ILE A 67 11.82 24.87 4.81
CA ILE A 67 10.69 23.98 4.51
C ILE A 67 11.15 22.52 4.51
N PHE A 68 12.24 22.23 3.80
CA PHE A 68 12.84 20.90 3.75
C PHE A 68 13.23 20.40 5.15
N LYS A 69 13.88 21.23 5.97
CA LYS A 69 14.27 20.84 7.35
C LYS A 69 13.05 20.45 8.18
N ILE A 70 11.92 21.16 8.06
CA ILE A 70 10.69 20.86 8.79
C ILE A 70 10.12 19.50 8.36
N LEU A 71 9.94 19.30 7.06
CA LEU A 71 9.39 18.06 6.50
C LEU A 71 10.29 16.86 6.85
N TYR A 72 11.58 16.97 6.56
CA TYR A 72 12.53 15.89 6.77
C TYR A 72 12.77 15.55 8.25
N ALA A 73 12.68 16.53 9.15
CA ALA A 73 12.72 16.28 10.58
C ALA A 73 11.53 15.42 11.05
N ASP A 74 10.33 15.65 10.50
CA ASP A 74 9.16 14.82 10.84
C ASP A 74 9.33 13.40 10.31
N SER A 75 9.73 13.24 9.05
CA SER A 75 9.97 11.93 8.41
C SER A 75 11.04 11.12 9.15
N LYS A 76 12.17 11.73 9.54
CA LYS A 76 13.19 11.09 10.39
C LYS A 76 12.65 10.63 11.74
N ARG A 77 11.78 11.42 12.36
CA ARG A 77 11.18 11.08 13.65
C ARG A 77 10.22 9.91 13.50
N VAL A 78 9.40 9.89 12.44
CA VAL A 78 8.50 8.76 12.13
C VAL A 78 9.29 7.48 11.92
N ILE A 79 10.35 7.51 11.08
CA ILE A 79 11.22 6.35 10.85
C ILE A 79 11.72 5.78 12.18
N LYS A 80 12.32 6.62 13.03
CA LYS A 80 12.85 6.19 14.33
C LYS A 80 11.77 5.58 15.21
N ASN A 81 10.61 6.24 15.32
CA ASN A 81 9.52 5.78 16.17
C ASN A 81 8.95 4.44 15.70
N VAL A 82 8.75 4.25 14.40
CA VAL A 82 8.28 2.99 13.84
C VAL A 82 9.33 1.91 14.07
N VAL A 83 10.59 2.12 13.67
CA VAL A 83 11.64 1.09 13.79
C VAL A 83 11.84 0.66 15.24
N ILE A 84 11.82 1.59 16.20
CA ILE A 84 11.95 1.26 17.64
C ILE A 84 10.82 0.34 18.11
N ARG A 85 9.58 0.52 17.63
CA ARG A 85 8.44 -0.36 17.97
C ARG A 85 8.65 -1.80 17.49
N TYR A 86 9.42 -2.01 16.42
CA TYR A 86 9.69 -3.32 15.82
C TYR A 86 11.08 -3.89 16.16
N ARG A 87 11.87 -3.19 16.99
CA ARG A 87 13.29 -3.50 17.22
C ARG A 87 13.57 -4.95 17.65
N GLU A 88 12.74 -5.54 18.52
CA GLU A 88 12.95 -6.90 19.01
C GLU A 88 12.71 -7.91 17.88
N LYS A 89 11.60 -7.77 17.14
CA LYS A 89 11.29 -8.62 15.98
C LYS A 89 12.34 -8.52 14.88
N LEU A 90 12.91 -7.33 14.67
CA LEU A 90 13.99 -7.13 13.70
C LEU A 90 15.27 -7.86 14.14
N LYS A 91 15.60 -7.82 15.43
CA LYS A 91 16.74 -8.57 15.98
C LYS A 91 16.54 -10.08 15.91
N ASP A 92 15.33 -10.56 16.23
CA ASP A 92 14.99 -11.99 16.17
C ASP A 92 15.15 -12.58 14.76
N LEU A 93 15.01 -11.73 13.73
CA LEU A 93 15.18 -12.07 12.32
C LEU A 93 16.52 -11.61 11.74
N GLU A 94 17.48 -11.23 12.60
CA GLU A 94 18.84 -10.78 12.22
C GLU A 94 18.86 -9.61 11.23
N VAL A 95 17.83 -8.77 11.22
CA VAL A 95 17.74 -7.58 10.36
C VAL A 95 18.49 -6.42 11.00
N ASN A 96 19.48 -5.87 10.28
CA ASN A 96 20.18 -4.66 10.72
C ASN A 96 19.30 -3.42 10.58
N TYR A 97 18.57 -3.09 11.65
CA TYR A 97 17.67 -1.95 11.68
C TYR A 97 18.38 -0.59 11.56
N LEU A 98 19.68 -0.50 11.84
CA LEU A 98 20.42 0.76 11.68
C LEU A 98 20.65 1.10 10.21
N ASP A 99 20.93 0.09 9.39
CA ASP A 99 21.10 0.27 7.95
C ASP A 99 19.73 0.56 7.30
N LEU A 100 18.68 -0.16 7.71
CA LEU A 100 17.31 0.13 7.29
C LEU A 100 16.88 1.58 7.60
N ILE A 101 17.25 2.12 8.76
CA ILE A 101 16.99 3.52 9.10
C ILE A 101 17.71 4.46 8.12
N LYS A 102 18.98 4.19 7.77
CA LYS A 102 19.74 5.05 6.86
C LYS A 102 19.15 5.03 5.46
N GLU A 103 18.85 3.84 4.92
CA GLU A 103 18.24 3.66 3.61
C GLU A 103 16.92 4.46 3.51
N LEU A 104 16.02 4.27 4.47
CA LEU A 104 14.74 4.99 4.51
C LEU A 104 14.90 6.50 4.69
N GLN A 105 15.93 6.93 5.42
CA GLN A 105 16.24 8.35 5.57
C GLN A 105 16.77 8.97 4.30
N GLU A 106 17.50 8.22 3.47
CA GLU A 106 17.96 8.69 2.16
C GLU A 106 16.81 8.76 1.17
N GLU A 107 15.98 7.72 1.09
CA GLU A 107 14.78 7.68 0.23
C GLU A 107 13.83 8.86 0.51
N LEU A 108 13.39 9.03 1.76
CA LEU A 108 12.48 10.13 2.10
C LEU A 108 13.11 11.51 1.97
N LYS A 109 14.44 11.63 2.04
CA LYS A 109 15.13 12.92 1.89
C LYS A 109 14.88 13.52 0.51
N GLU A 110 14.92 12.69 -0.53
CA GLU A 110 14.69 13.13 -1.91
C GLU A 110 13.25 13.62 -2.09
N ASP A 111 12.28 12.86 -1.56
CA ASP A 111 10.86 13.22 -1.59
C ASP A 111 10.59 14.54 -0.86
N GLU A 112 11.12 14.73 0.35
CA GLU A 112 10.90 15.97 1.10
C GLU A 112 11.59 17.18 0.44
N LEU A 113 12.73 16.98 -0.23
CA LEU A 113 13.38 18.04 -1.00
C LEU A 113 12.50 18.46 -2.18
N LEU A 114 11.99 17.51 -2.96
CA LEU A 114 11.11 17.81 -4.09
C LEU A 114 9.84 18.54 -3.63
N LYS A 115 9.19 18.08 -2.56
CA LYS A 115 8.02 18.76 -1.98
C LYS A 115 8.35 20.17 -1.52
N SER A 116 9.49 20.38 -0.88
CA SER A 116 9.89 21.73 -0.42
C SER A 116 10.01 22.73 -1.59
N ILE A 117 10.55 22.27 -2.73
CA ILE A 117 10.65 23.07 -3.95
C ILE A 117 9.27 23.40 -4.51
N GLN A 118 8.37 22.40 -4.57
CA GLN A 118 6.99 22.59 -5.04
C GLN A 118 6.21 23.59 -4.17
N ILE A 119 6.33 23.46 -2.85
CA ILE A 119 5.68 24.35 -1.87
C ILE A 119 6.19 25.78 -2.01
N LYS A 120 7.52 25.99 -2.01
CA LYS A 120 8.07 27.35 -2.18
C LYS A 120 7.67 27.97 -3.51
N LYS A 121 7.71 27.20 -4.59
CA LYS A 121 7.29 27.66 -5.91
C LYS A 121 5.84 28.12 -5.90
N TYR A 122 4.93 27.33 -5.32
CA TYR A 122 3.53 27.74 -5.19
C TYR A 122 3.39 29.02 -4.36
N ILE A 123 3.99 29.07 -3.16
CA ILE A 123 3.92 30.24 -2.26
C ILE A 123 4.45 31.49 -2.96
N SER A 124 5.53 31.39 -3.73
CA SER A 124 6.09 32.54 -4.46
C SER A 124 5.15 33.14 -5.52
N ILE A 125 4.23 32.34 -6.06
CA ILE A 125 3.31 32.76 -7.13
C ILE A 125 1.96 33.21 -6.56
N TYR A 126 1.44 32.49 -5.57
CA TYR A 126 0.06 32.65 -5.08
C TYR A 126 -0.04 33.11 -3.63
N GLY A 127 1.09 33.25 -2.93
CA GLY A 127 1.15 33.40 -1.49
C GLY A 127 0.74 32.12 -0.74
N LYS A 128 0.86 32.15 0.59
CA LYS A 128 0.34 31.06 1.42
C LYS A 128 -1.18 31.24 1.62
N ASN A 129 -1.97 30.29 1.16
CA ASN A 129 -3.42 30.27 1.35
C ASN A 129 -3.90 28.91 1.88
N GLU A 130 -5.17 28.84 2.30
CA GLU A 130 -5.80 27.63 2.84
C GLU A 130 -5.85 26.46 1.84
N ASN A 131 -5.76 26.74 0.54
CA ASN A 131 -5.77 25.76 -0.53
C ASN A 131 -4.36 25.31 -0.95
N LEU A 132 -3.29 25.77 -0.28
CA LEU A 132 -1.89 25.43 -0.60
C LEU A 132 -1.71 23.93 -0.81
N TYR A 133 -2.18 23.12 0.15
CA TYR A 133 -2.03 21.68 0.08
C TYR A 133 -2.86 21.09 -1.07
N ASN A 134 -4.15 21.41 -1.16
CA ASN A 134 -5.06 20.86 -2.18
C ASN A 134 -4.69 21.24 -3.62
N ASN A 135 -3.98 22.35 -3.81
CA ASN A 135 -3.51 22.78 -5.12
C ASN A 135 -2.21 22.09 -5.55
N LEU A 136 -1.43 21.56 -4.61
CA LEU A 136 -0.19 20.85 -4.88
C LEU A 136 -0.33 19.34 -4.83
N PHE A 137 -1.21 18.85 -3.96
CA PHE A 137 -1.36 17.44 -3.64
C PHE A 137 -2.85 17.09 -3.60
N LEU A 138 -3.18 15.88 -4.03
CA LEU A 138 -4.52 15.35 -3.83
C LEU A 138 -4.79 15.16 -2.34
N MET A 139 -6.01 15.47 -1.94
CA MET A 139 -6.50 15.01 -0.65
C MET A 139 -6.43 13.48 -0.61
N LYS A 140 -6.13 12.94 0.57
CA LYS A 140 -5.93 11.51 0.74
C LYS A 140 -6.26 11.05 2.14
N ASP A 141 -6.81 9.85 2.24
CA ASP A 141 -6.88 9.10 3.50
C ASP A 141 -6.03 7.84 3.39
N MET A 142 -5.36 7.52 4.50
CA MET A 142 -4.59 6.29 4.63
C MET A 142 -5.44 5.21 5.33
N GLU A 143 -5.15 3.95 5.05
CA GLU A 143 -5.77 2.81 5.74
C GLU A 143 -7.32 2.76 5.63
N TYR A 144 -7.86 3.11 4.46
CA TYR A 144 -9.31 3.20 4.24
C TYR A 144 -9.99 1.82 4.23
N GLN A 145 -10.81 1.54 5.23
CA GLN A 145 -11.53 0.27 5.34
C GLN A 145 -12.85 0.31 4.55
N ILE A 146 -13.12 -0.76 3.81
CA ILE A 146 -14.34 -0.91 3.05
C ILE A 146 -14.80 -2.37 3.02
N SER A 147 -16.11 -2.59 3.10
CA SER A 147 -16.70 -3.93 3.11
C SER A 147 -18.05 -3.90 2.43
N SER A 148 -18.32 -4.92 1.61
CA SER A 148 -19.63 -5.13 1.01
C SER A 148 -20.24 -6.43 1.52
N ASN A 149 -21.37 -6.31 2.22
CA ASN A 149 -22.12 -7.46 2.71
C ASN A 149 -22.74 -8.27 1.57
N GLU A 150 -23.19 -7.60 0.50
CA GLU A 150 -23.74 -8.24 -0.70
C GLU A 150 -22.72 -9.17 -1.36
N LEU A 151 -21.49 -8.68 -1.55
CA LEU A 151 -20.41 -9.48 -2.13
C LEU A 151 -19.81 -10.49 -1.14
N GLY A 152 -19.90 -10.20 0.17
CA GLY A 152 -19.17 -10.90 1.22
C GLY A 152 -17.67 -10.61 1.19
N LEU A 153 -17.26 -9.47 0.63
CA LEU A 153 -15.88 -9.06 0.37
C LEU A 153 -15.51 -7.83 1.20
N THR A 154 -14.31 -7.82 1.78
CA THR A 154 -13.78 -6.68 2.55
C THR A 154 -12.32 -6.40 2.20
N GLY A 155 -11.90 -5.15 2.31
CA GLY A 155 -10.55 -4.71 2.02
C GLY A 155 -10.15 -3.52 2.86
N LYS A 156 -8.84 -3.30 2.93
CA LYS A 156 -8.22 -2.10 3.47
C LYS A 156 -7.40 -1.50 2.33
N ILE A 157 -7.85 -0.38 1.79
CA ILE A 157 -7.15 0.36 0.76
C ILE A 157 -6.04 1.15 1.44
N ASP A 158 -4.81 0.98 0.98
CA ASP A 158 -3.65 1.60 1.61
C ASP A 158 -3.75 3.12 1.60
N LYS A 159 -4.07 3.69 0.43
CA LYS A 159 -4.34 5.11 0.23
C LYS A 159 -5.53 5.30 -0.70
N ILE A 160 -6.43 6.20 -0.34
CA ILE A 160 -7.49 6.68 -1.24
C ILE A 160 -7.22 8.14 -1.53
N GLU A 161 -7.26 8.54 -2.80
CA GLU A 161 -7.10 9.92 -3.22
C GLU A 161 -8.41 10.51 -3.74
N TYR A 162 -8.59 11.81 -3.52
CA TYR A 162 -9.77 12.57 -3.89
C TYR A 162 -9.37 13.62 -4.93
N ASP A 163 -10.09 13.69 -6.04
CA ASP A 163 -10.00 14.86 -6.91
C ASP A 163 -10.90 16.02 -6.43
N GLN A 164 -10.90 17.12 -7.18
CA GLN A 164 -11.68 18.32 -6.86
C GLN A 164 -13.19 18.10 -6.98
N ASP A 165 -13.62 17.10 -7.74
CA ASP A 165 -15.02 16.74 -7.95
C ASP A 165 -15.51 15.69 -6.91
N GLY A 166 -14.60 15.21 -6.05
CA GLY A 166 -14.89 14.22 -5.01
C GLY A 166 -14.83 12.77 -5.50
N ASN A 167 -14.31 12.50 -6.70
CA ASN A 167 -14.08 11.14 -7.17
C ASN A 167 -12.97 10.48 -6.36
N LEU A 168 -13.14 9.18 -6.09
CA LEU A 168 -12.22 8.41 -5.27
C LEU A 168 -11.35 7.50 -6.13
N TYR A 169 -10.07 7.49 -5.81
CA TYR A 169 -9.08 6.70 -6.52
C TYR A 169 -8.32 5.78 -5.55
N PRO A 170 -8.45 4.45 -5.69
CA PRO A 170 -7.67 3.52 -4.88
C PRO A 170 -6.21 3.51 -5.32
N VAL A 171 -5.31 3.64 -4.36
CA VAL A 171 -3.87 3.57 -4.54
C VAL A 171 -3.31 2.46 -3.65
N GLU A 172 -2.67 1.48 -4.28
CA GLU A 172 -1.99 0.38 -3.59
C GLU A 172 -0.50 0.68 -3.50
N LEU A 173 0.05 0.53 -2.29
CA LEU A 173 1.43 0.91 -1.98
C LEU A 173 2.34 -0.30 -2.02
N LYS A 174 3.46 -0.21 -2.73
CA LYS A 174 4.42 -1.30 -2.92
C LYS A 174 5.80 -0.91 -2.41
N THR A 175 6.38 -1.81 -1.63
CA THR A 175 7.70 -1.65 -0.98
C THR A 175 8.83 -2.36 -1.71
N GLY A 176 8.61 -2.82 -2.94
CA GLY A 176 9.63 -3.51 -3.75
C GLY A 176 9.97 -2.72 -5.00
N ILE A 177 10.96 -3.20 -5.75
CA ILE A 177 11.35 -2.58 -7.03
C ILE A 177 10.36 -2.98 -8.13
N PHE A 178 9.91 -2.01 -8.91
CA PHE A 178 9.15 -2.27 -10.13
C PHE A 178 10.05 -2.92 -11.19
N THR A 179 9.63 -4.06 -11.73
CA THR A 179 10.41 -4.79 -12.74
C THR A 179 9.72 -4.76 -14.11
N ASN A 180 8.69 -5.59 -14.32
CA ASN A 180 8.14 -5.91 -15.64
C ASN A 180 6.62 -5.68 -15.71
N GLY A 181 6.20 -4.42 -15.70
CA GLY A 181 4.78 -4.08 -15.84
C GLY A 181 3.94 -4.41 -14.61
N ILE A 182 2.66 -4.07 -14.69
CA ILE A 182 1.69 -4.32 -13.62
C ILE A 182 1.38 -5.82 -13.59
N LYS A 183 1.61 -6.46 -12.44
CA LYS A 183 1.31 -7.88 -12.29
C LYS A 183 -0.19 -8.08 -12.17
N LYS A 184 -0.67 -9.23 -12.67
CA LYS A 184 -2.10 -9.56 -12.66
C LYS A 184 -2.75 -9.48 -11.28
N HIS A 185 -2.06 -9.96 -10.23
CA HIS A 185 -2.59 -9.89 -8.86
C HIS A 185 -2.60 -8.47 -8.28
N GLU A 186 -1.68 -7.60 -8.70
CA GLU A 186 -1.68 -6.18 -8.29
C GLU A 186 -2.86 -5.47 -8.95
N LYS A 187 -3.11 -5.73 -10.25
CA LYS A 187 -4.28 -5.21 -10.96
C LYS A 187 -5.59 -5.70 -10.33
N LEU A 188 -5.70 -7.01 -10.04
CA LEU A 188 -6.87 -7.61 -9.40
C LEU A 188 -7.17 -6.98 -8.05
N GLN A 189 -6.14 -6.70 -7.25
CA GLN A 189 -6.27 -6.07 -5.93
C GLN A 189 -6.94 -4.71 -6.03
N VAL A 190 -6.42 -3.84 -6.89
CA VAL A 190 -6.94 -2.49 -7.08
C VAL A 190 -8.32 -2.51 -7.73
N ALA A 191 -8.57 -3.42 -8.69
CA ALA A 191 -9.89 -3.62 -9.27
C ALA A 191 -10.93 -4.07 -8.23
N ALA A 192 -10.54 -4.90 -7.26
CA ALA A 192 -11.41 -5.31 -6.17
C ALA A 192 -11.74 -4.15 -5.22
N TYR A 193 -10.78 -3.26 -4.95
CA TYR A 193 -11.06 -2.03 -4.20
C TYR A 193 -11.97 -1.08 -4.96
N ALA A 194 -11.76 -0.90 -6.26
CA ALA A 194 -12.67 -0.13 -7.11
C ALA A 194 -14.09 -0.71 -7.06
N LEU A 195 -14.26 -2.03 -7.25
CA LEU A 195 -15.56 -2.68 -7.16
C LEU A 195 -16.24 -2.45 -5.80
N LEU A 196 -15.50 -2.54 -4.70
CA LEU A 196 -16.03 -2.24 -3.37
C LEU A 196 -16.46 -0.76 -3.23
N LEU A 197 -15.66 0.18 -3.74
CA LEU A 197 -15.98 1.60 -3.73
C LEU A 197 -17.25 1.89 -4.54
N GLU A 198 -17.36 1.34 -5.75
CA GLU A 198 -18.54 1.52 -6.59
C GLU A 198 -19.81 0.97 -5.94
N LYS A 199 -19.72 -0.24 -5.35
CA LYS A 199 -20.86 -0.86 -4.67
C LYS A 199 -21.31 -0.12 -3.42
N GLU A 200 -20.38 0.30 -2.57
CA GLU A 200 -20.71 0.87 -1.26
C GLU A 200 -20.88 2.40 -1.29
N LYS A 201 -20.34 3.08 -2.30
CA LYS A 201 -20.41 4.55 -2.43
C LYS A 201 -21.24 5.03 -3.62
N GLY A 202 -21.61 4.15 -4.55
CA GLY A 202 -22.40 4.51 -5.73
C GLY A 202 -21.66 5.44 -6.70
N ILE A 203 -20.33 5.42 -6.67
CA ILE A 203 -19.47 6.21 -7.57
C ILE A 203 -18.95 5.34 -8.72
N ASN A 204 -18.33 5.95 -9.73
CA ASN A 204 -17.58 5.25 -10.77
C ASN A 204 -16.08 5.36 -10.50
N VAL A 205 -15.34 4.25 -10.55
CA VAL A 205 -13.89 4.22 -10.28
C VAL A 205 -13.15 3.65 -11.50
N PRO A 206 -12.93 4.47 -12.55
CA PRO A 206 -12.36 4.00 -13.81
C PRO A 206 -10.83 3.88 -13.77
N LEU A 207 -10.17 4.38 -12.73
CA LEU A 207 -8.72 4.43 -12.61
C LEU A 207 -8.24 3.81 -11.30
N GLY A 208 -7.13 3.09 -11.41
CA GLY A 208 -6.40 2.53 -10.28
C GLY A 208 -4.93 2.92 -10.33
N PHE A 209 -4.30 2.95 -9.16
CA PHE A 209 -2.90 3.36 -9.03
C PHE A 209 -2.07 2.37 -8.23
N LEU A 210 -0.81 2.22 -8.65
CA LEU A 210 0.23 1.53 -7.89
C LEU A 210 1.37 2.53 -7.64
N GLU A 211 1.79 2.65 -6.39
CA GLU A 211 2.92 3.49 -6.00
C GLU A 211 4.04 2.65 -5.41
N TYR A 212 5.21 2.75 -6.03
CA TYR A 212 6.44 2.09 -5.60
C TYR A 212 7.34 3.11 -4.93
N TYR A 213 7.34 3.13 -3.60
CA TYR A 213 8.00 4.19 -2.84
C TYR A 213 9.52 4.21 -2.98
N GLN A 214 10.15 3.03 -3.01
CA GLN A 214 11.61 2.92 -3.10
C GLN A 214 12.20 3.54 -4.37
N VAL A 215 11.40 3.68 -5.42
CA VAL A 215 11.81 4.24 -6.72
C VAL A 215 10.98 5.45 -7.12
N ASN A 216 10.17 5.98 -6.19
CA ASN A 216 9.21 7.07 -6.41
C ASN A 216 8.44 6.95 -7.75
N GLN A 217 7.95 5.74 -8.03
CA GLN A 217 7.28 5.44 -9.30
C GLN A 217 5.79 5.23 -9.09
N ARG A 218 4.98 6.03 -9.78
CA ARG A 218 3.53 5.89 -9.84
C ARG A 218 3.10 5.32 -11.18
N LEU A 219 2.29 4.26 -11.15
CA LEU A 219 1.67 3.66 -12.32
C LEU A 219 0.17 3.87 -12.26
N THR A 220 -0.39 4.26 -13.41
CA THR A 220 -1.82 4.49 -13.59
C THR A 220 -2.36 3.52 -14.63
N PHE A 221 -3.54 2.95 -14.39
CA PHE A 221 -4.20 2.09 -15.36
C PHE A 221 -5.72 2.21 -15.29
N LEU A 222 -6.36 1.92 -16.42
CA LEU A 222 -7.81 1.83 -16.51
C LEU A 222 -8.30 0.53 -15.85
N ILE A 223 -9.36 0.67 -15.04
CA ILE A 223 -10.13 -0.44 -14.47
C ILE A 223 -11.32 -0.67 -15.39
N LYS A 224 -11.26 -1.73 -16.19
CA LYS A 224 -12.33 -2.09 -17.13
C LYS A 224 -13.37 -2.94 -16.44
N GLU A 225 -14.57 -3.02 -17.02
CA GLU A 225 -15.60 -3.96 -16.57
C GLU A 225 -15.12 -5.42 -16.56
N GLU A 226 -14.29 -5.81 -17.52
CA GLU A 226 -13.63 -7.12 -17.56
C GLU A 226 -12.80 -7.42 -16.30
N ASP A 227 -12.14 -6.41 -15.73
CA ASP A 227 -11.33 -6.56 -14.51
C ASP A 227 -12.23 -6.79 -13.28
N LYS A 228 -13.40 -6.14 -13.24
CA LYS A 228 -14.40 -6.31 -12.17
C LYS A 228 -15.08 -7.67 -12.26
N ILE A 229 -15.35 -8.16 -13.48
CA ILE A 229 -15.84 -9.51 -13.73
C ILE A 229 -14.82 -10.54 -13.22
N GLU A 230 -13.53 -10.35 -13.52
CA GLU A 230 -12.48 -11.25 -13.02
C GLU A 230 -12.41 -11.27 -11.49
N VAL A 231 -12.58 -10.12 -10.81
CA VAL A 231 -12.67 -10.07 -9.34
C VAL A 231 -13.80 -10.96 -8.82
N LEU A 232 -15.00 -10.86 -9.42
CA LEU A 232 -16.16 -11.68 -9.04
C LEU A 232 -15.92 -13.17 -9.29
N GLU A 233 -15.31 -13.53 -10.43
CA GLU A 233 -14.98 -14.92 -10.74
C GLU A 233 -13.98 -15.52 -9.74
N ILE A 234 -12.93 -14.77 -9.38
CA ILE A 234 -11.96 -15.22 -8.37
C ILE A 234 -12.61 -15.29 -6.99
N LEU A 235 -13.48 -14.33 -6.64
CA LEU A 235 -14.22 -14.34 -5.39
C LEU A 235 -15.07 -15.61 -5.25
N GLU A 236 -15.80 -16.01 -6.30
CA GLU A 236 -16.60 -17.25 -6.27
C GLU A 236 -15.72 -18.50 -6.14
N LYS A 237 -14.55 -18.54 -6.80
CA LYS A 237 -13.59 -19.63 -6.62
C LYS A 237 -13.03 -19.71 -5.20
N VAL A 238 -12.78 -18.56 -4.55
CA VAL A 238 -12.37 -18.52 -3.15
C VAL A 238 -13.50 -19.01 -2.24
N LYS A 239 -14.75 -18.60 -2.48
CA LYS A 239 -15.93 -19.11 -1.75
C LYS A 239 -16.04 -20.63 -1.89
N GLU A 240 -15.92 -21.15 -3.11
CA GLU A 240 -15.97 -22.59 -3.37
C GLU A 240 -14.87 -23.34 -2.62
N LEU A 241 -13.62 -22.84 -2.64
CA LEU A 241 -12.51 -23.45 -1.90
C LEU A 241 -12.79 -23.49 -0.39
N LEU A 242 -13.30 -22.39 0.18
CA LEU A 242 -13.60 -22.31 1.61
C LEU A 242 -14.81 -23.16 2.01
N ASN A 243 -15.78 -23.35 1.12
CA ASN A 243 -16.98 -24.15 1.39
C ASN A 243 -16.74 -25.65 1.23
N THR A 244 -16.01 -26.05 0.19
CA THR A 244 -15.76 -27.47 -0.11
C THR A 244 -14.60 -28.05 0.68
N GLU A 245 -13.70 -27.19 1.15
CA GLU A 245 -12.43 -27.56 1.78
C GLU A 245 -11.60 -28.57 0.97
N LYS A 246 -11.84 -28.63 -0.35
CA LYS A 246 -11.14 -29.52 -1.25
C LYS A 246 -9.70 -29.05 -1.41
N GLU A 247 -8.75 -29.94 -1.15
CA GLU A 247 -7.32 -29.63 -1.27
C GLU A 247 -6.98 -29.23 -2.72
N PRO A 248 -6.44 -28.01 -2.95
CA PRO A 248 -6.02 -27.59 -4.27
C PRO A 248 -4.76 -28.33 -4.73
N ILE A 249 -4.59 -28.45 -6.05
CA ILE A 249 -3.38 -29.03 -6.63
C ILE A 249 -2.16 -28.13 -6.31
N LYS A 250 -1.07 -28.75 -5.83
CA LYS A 250 0.21 -28.07 -5.64
C LYS A 250 0.92 -27.89 -6.98
N GLU A 251 1.31 -26.66 -7.29
CA GLU A 251 2.12 -26.34 -8.47
C GLU A 251 3.42 -25.67 -8.03
N ARG A 252 4.56 -26.16 -8.54
CA ARG A 252 5.86 -25.56 -8.23
C ARG A 252 6.10 -24.36 -9.15
N LYS A 253 6.10 -23.16 -8.57
CA LYS A 253 6.30 -21.87 -9.25
C LYS A 253 7.55 -21.17 -8.72
N ASN A 254 8.10 -20.21 -9.46
CA ASN A 254 9.25 -19.42 -9.01
C ASN A 254 8.98 -18.69 -7.69
N ILE A 255 7.74 -18.21 -7.48
CA ILE A 255 7.35 -17.53 -6.24
C ILE A 255 7.38 -18.45 -5.02
N CYS A 256 7.38 -19.78 -5.19
CA CYS A 256 7.46 -20.72 -4.08
C CYS A 256 8.74 -20.52 -3.27
N GLN A 257 9.85 -20.11 -3.89
CA GLN A 257 11.13 -19.88 -3.18
C GLN A 257 11.05 -18.76 -2.13
N ARG A 258 10.11 -17.82 -2.31
CA ARG A 258 9.87 -16.69 -1.38
C ARG A 258 8.59 -16.87 -0.57
N CYS A 259 7.95 -18.04 -0.66
CA CYS A 259 6.71 -18.31 0.08
C CYS A 259 7.06 -18.74 1.51
N GLY A 260 6.47 -18.08 2.52
CA GLY A 260 6.64 -18.47 3.92
C GLY A 260 6.23 -19.92 4.22
N TYR A 261 5.32 -20.52 3.42
CA TYR A 261 4.94 -21.92 3.56
C TYR A 261 5.82 -22.89 2.76
N ASN A 262 6.93 -22.46 2.14
CA ASN A 262 7.71 -23.32 1.23
C ASN A 262 8.09 -24.65 1.88
N THR A 263 8.74 -24.60 3.04
CA THR A 263 9.16 -25.79 3.80
C THR A 263 7.96 -26.68 4.10
N ILE A 264 6.91 -26.14 4.70
CA ILE A 264 5.71 -26.89 5.11
C ILE A 264 4.99 -27.53 3.90
N CYS A 265 4.89 -26.79 2.79
CA CYS A 265 4.19 -27.21 1.57
C CYS A 265 4.79 -28.49 0.94
N TRP A 266 6.11 -28.67 1.08
CA TRP A 266 6.87 -29.78 0.48
C TRP A 266 7.41 -30.78 1.49
N SER A 267 7.05 -30.64 2.78
CA SER A 267 7.50 -31.57 3.84
C SER A 267 6.75 -32.91 3.85
N TYR A 268 5.73 -33.08 2.98
CA TYR A 268 4.90 -34.27 2.86
C TYR A 268 4.51 -34.53 1.40
#